data_AF-A0A1B3LKK2-F1
#
_entry.id   AF-A0A1B3LKK2-F1
#
_cell.length_a   1.000
_cell.length_b   1.000
_cell.length_c   1.000
_cell.angle_alpha   90.00
_cell.angle_beta   90.00
_cell.angle_gamma   90.00
#
_symmetry.space_group_name_H-M   'P 1'
#
loop_
_entity.id
_entity.type
_entity.pdbx_description
1 polymer ?
#
loop_
_entity_poly.entity_id
_entity_poly.type
_entity_poly.pdbx_seq_one_letter_code
_entity_poly.pdbx_strand_id
1 'polypeptide(L)' 'MADYESDHTRFMREYLEKNPEQVEEQRKGRALWWDKPQDLESQRRFNEAGVPQKAYPYQADLTPGESH' A
#
# COMPACT_ATOMS: atom_id res chain seq x y z
N MET A 1 -22.71 6.45 -23.19
CA MET A 1 -21.67 7.36 -22.65
C MET A 1 -20.35 6.78 -23.10
N ALA A 2 -19.58 7.51 -23.92
CA ALA A 2 -18.25 7.04 -24.31
C ALA A 2 -17.36 7.12 -23.07
N ASP A 3 -16.78 5.99 -22.67
CA ASP A 3 -15.73 5.94 -21.63
C ASP A 3 -14.59 6.85 -22.09
N TYR A 4 -14.47 8.01 -21.46
CA TYR A 4 -13.36 8.91 -21.71
C TYR A 4 -12.09 8.25 -21.18
N GLU A 5 -11.20 7.90 -22.10
CA GLU A 5 -9.85 7.46 -21.77
C GLU A 5 -8.89 8.63 -21.90
N SER A 6 -8.05 8.84 -20.89
CA SER A 6 -7.00 9.87 -20.97
C SER A 6 -5.97 9.53 -22.04
N ASP A 7 -5.38 10.54 -22.69
CA ASP A 7 -4.32 10.33 -23.68
C ASP A 7 -3.16 9.49 -23.15
N HIS A 8 -2.86 9.64 -21.85
CA HIS A 8 -1.83 8.87 -21.19
C HIS A 8 -2.16 7.37 -21.13
N THR A 9 -3.39 7.02 -20.78
CA THR A 9 -3.82 5.62 -20.69
C THR A 9 -3.78 4.96 -22.07
N ARG A 10 -4.24 5.68 -23.11
CA ARG A 10 -4.17 5.20 -24.49
C ARG A 10 -2.73 4.98 -24.96
N PHE A 11 -1.84 5.94 -24.69
CA PHE A 11 -0.42 5.82 -24.99
C PHE A 11 0.21 4.59 -24.32
N MET A 12 -0.04 4.40 -23.02
CA MET A 12 0.51 3.26 -22.29
C MET A 12 0.00 1.92 -22.82
N ARG A 13 -1.28 1.85 -23.23
CA ARG A 13 -1.85 0.64 -23.83
C ARG A 13 -1.16 0.29 -25.14
N GLU A 14 -1.07 1.24 -26.07
CA GLU A 14 -0.42 1.03 -27.36
C GLU A 14 1.08 0.71 -27.21
N TYR A 15 1.74 1.31 -26.23
CA TYR A 15 3.15 1.06 -25.96
C TYR A 15 3.37 -0.38 -25.45
N LEU A 16 2.54 -0.86 -24.53
CA LEU A 16 2.64 -2.21 -24.00
C LEU A 16 2.24 -3.29 -25.03
N GLU A 17 1.31 -3.00 -25.93
CA GLU A 17 0.98 -3.89 -27.05
C GLU A 17 2.18 -4.06 -28.01
N LYS A 18 2.93 -2.98 -28.26
CA LYS A 18 4.11 -3.01 -29.14
C LYS A 18 5.35 -3.61 -28.49
N ASN A 19 5.42 -3.63 -27.16
CA ASN A 19 6.61 -4.03 -26.40
C ASN A 19 6.25 -5.06 -25.31
N PRO A 20 5.86 -6.30 -25.69
CA PRO A 20 5.45 -7.33 -24.74
C PRO A 20 6.57 -7.74 -23.76
N GLU A 21 7.84 -7.55 -24.12
CA GLU A 21 8.99 -7.82 -23.26
C GLU A 21 9.03 -6.92 -22.01
N GLN A 22 8.45 -5.71 -22.10
CA GLN A 22 8.34 -4.79 -20.97
C GLN A 22 7.37 -5.30 -19.90
N VAL A 23 6.40 -6.14 -20.26
CA VAL A 23 5.49 -6.78 -19.30
C VAL A 23 6.25 -7.78 -18.43
N GLU A 24 7.15 -8.54 -19.04
CA GLU A 24 8.02 -9.49 -18.32
C GLU A 24 9.02 -8.76 -17.43
N GLU A 25 9.65 -7.69 -17.92
CA GLU A 25 10.51 -6.83 -17.09
C GLU A 25 9.76 -6.18 -15.92
N GLN A 26 8.53 -5.70 -16.14
CA GLN A 26 7.69 -5.20 -15.06
C GLN A 26 7.38 -6.26 -13.99
N ARG A 27 7.11 -7.51 -14.42
CA ARG A 27 6.89 -8.63 -13.49
C ARG A 27 8.16 -8.92 -12.67
N LYS A 28 9.32 -8.99 -13.32
CA LYS A 28 10.62 -9.18 -12.66
C LYS A 28 10.95 -8.04 -11.70
N GLY A 29 10.74 -6.79 -12.12
CA GLY A 29 10.96 -5.61 -11.30
C GLY A 29 10.06 -5.56 -10.06
N ARG A 30 8.77 -5.93 -10.22
CA ARG A 30 7.85 -6.08 -9.08
C ARG A 30 8.31 -7.19 -8.13
N ALA A 31 8.66 -8.36 -8.67
CA ALA A 31 9.16 -9.47 -7.86
C ALA A 31 10.41 -9.07 -7.06
N LEU A 32 11.36 -8.37 -7.67
CA LEU A 32 12.58 -7.94 -6.99
C LEU A 32 12.32 -7.06 -5.74
N TRP A 33 11.33 -6.18 -5.82
CA TRP A 33 11.07 -5.23 -4.73
C TRP A 33 10.08 -5.76 -3.70
N TRP A 34 9.12 -6.59 -4.12
CA TRP A 34 8.05 -7.10 -3.26
C TRP A 34 8.36 -8.48 -2.67
N ASP A 35 9.16 -9.31 -3.33
CA ASP A 35 9.52 -10.64 -2.82
C ASP A 35 10.64 -10.51 -1.79
N LYS A 36 10.26 -10.09 -0.58
CA LYS A 36 11.16 -10.00 0.56
C LYS A 36 10.86 -11.14 1.51
N PRO A 37 11.83 -12.04 1.81
CA PRO A 37 11.62 -13.08 2.79
C PRO A 37 11.26 -12.44 4.14
N GLN A 38 10.13 -12.86 4.70
CA GLN A 38 9.71 -12.42 6.02
C GLN A 38 10.34 -13.34 7.05
N ASP A 39 11.04 -12.75 8.03
CA ASP A 39 11.54 -13.50 9.17
C ASP A 39 10.38 -13.79 10.14
N LEU A 40 10.04 -15.07 10.29
CA LEU A 40 8.88 -15.51 11.08
C LEU A 40 9.04 -15.18 12.57
N GLU A 41 10.27 -15.19 13.08
CA GLU A 41 10.55 -14.82 14.47
C GLU A 41 10.30 -13.33 14.71
N SER A 42 10.80 -12.48 13.82
CA SER A 42 10.55 -11.03 13.85
C SER A 42 9.05 -10.72 13.75
N GLN A 43 8.34 -11.38 12.83
CA GLN A 43 6.89 -11.20 12.69
C GLN A 43 6.14 -11.59 13.97
N ARG A 44 6.54 -12.70 14.61
CA ARG A 44 5.98 -13.12 15.89
C ARG A 44 6.21 -12.07 16.98
N ARG A 45 7.44 -11.56 17.10
CA ARG A 45 7.78 -10.51 18.08
C ARG A 45 6.98 -9.23 17.85
N PHE A 46 6.77 -8.82 16.60
CA PHE A 46 5.94 -7.65 16.28
C PHE A 46 4.47 -7.85 16.66
N ASN A 47 3.92 -9.04 16.42
CA ASN A 47 2.55 -9.37 16.82
C ASN A 47 2.40 -9.38 18.35
N GLU A 48 3.39 -9.92 19.06
CA GLU A 48 3.41 -9.95 20.54
C GLU A 48 3.58 -8.53 21.14
N ALA A 49 4.29 -7.63 20.45
CA ALA A 49 4.53 -6.26 20.89
C ALA A 49 3.39 -5.27 20.57
N GLY A 50 2.32 -5.70 19.90
CA GLY A 50 1.21 -4.83 19.51
C GLY A 50 0.45 -4.27 20.72
N VAL A 51 0.41 -2.94 20.87
CA VAL A 51 -0.38 -2.24 21.89
C VAL A 51 -1.62 -1.60 21.24
N PRO A 52 -2.82 -1.75 21.81
CA PRO A 52 -4.03 -1.12 21.28
C PRO A 52 -3.89 0.40 21.30
N GLN A 53 -4.08 1.02 20.13
CA GLN A 53 -4.06 2.47 19.96
C GLN A 53 -5.46 3.05 20.12
N LYS A 54 -5.59 4.22 20.76
CA LYS A 54 -6.86 4.95 20.85
C LYS A 54 -7.31 5.36 19.42
N ALA A 55 -8.61 5.34 19.15
CA ALA A 55 -9.17 5.80 17.87
C ALA A 55 -8.81 7.28 17.57
N TYR A 56 -8.68 8.08 18.63
CA TYR A 56 -8.18 9.45 18.57
C TYR A 56 -6.98 9.58 19.54
N PRO A 57 -5.73 9.36 19.06
CA PRO A 57 -4.53 9.40 19.90
C PRO A 57 -4.30 10.72 20.65
N TYR A 58 -4.85 11.81 20.12
CA TYR A 58 -4.70 13.16 20.66
C TYR A 58 -5.97 13.70 21.34
N GLN A 59 -7.04 12.91 21.41
CA GLN A 59 -8.22 13.34 22.15
C GLN A 59 -7.86 13.38 23.63
N ALA A 60 -8.03 14.57 24.24
CA ALA A 60 -7.86 14.72 25.68
C ALA A 60 -8.85 13.79 26.38
N ASP A 61 -8.37 13.05 27.38
CA ASP A 61 -9.23 12.23 28.22
C ASP A 61 -10.13 13.20 29.01
N LEU A 62 -11.39 13.35 28.55
CA LEU A 62 -12.39 14.15 29.23
C LEU A 62 -12.66 13.50 30.59
N THR A 63 -11.97 13.94 31.62
CA THR A 63 -12.34 13.61 32.99
C THR A 63 -13.71 14.24 33.26
N PRO A 64 -14.67 13.53 33.89
CA PRO A 64 -16.02 14.03 34.14
C PRO A 64 -16.04 15.07 35.30
N GLY A 65 -15.24 16.13 35.16
CA GLY A 65 -15.10 17.22 36.12
C GLY A 65 -14.52 18.52 35.52
N GLU A 66 -13.98 18.48 34.30
CA GLU A 66 -13.40 19.66 33.63
C GLU A 66 -14.17 20.04 32.34
N SER A 67 -15.50 19.94 32.38
CA SER A 67 -16.33 20.74 31.47
C SER A 67 -16.50 22.12 32.10
N HIS A 68 -15.70 23.09 31.62
CA HIS A 68 -16.00 24.51 31.79
C HIS A 68 -17.26 24.90 31.00
#